data_AF-A0A351XIU5-F1
#
_entry.id   AF-A0A351XIU5-F1
#
_cell.length_a   1.000
_cell.length_b   1.000
_cell.length_c   1.000
_cell.angle_alpha   90.00
_cell.angle_beta   90.00
_cell.angle_gamma   90.00
#
_symmetry.space_group_name_H-M   'P 1'
#
loop_
_entity.id
_entity.type
_entity.pdbx_description
1 polymer ?
#
loop_
_entity_poly.entity_id
_entity_poly.type
_entity_poly.pdbx_seq_one_letter_code
_entity_poly.pdbx_strand_id
1 'polypeptide(L)'
;MRKQYPNPRPYKGKSMIDFPNTYVLADIETTGLSAGSCAIIEISAIRYANGIKVDSFSTLVKPSRKIDRFITGLTGITDSMVADIPGIAESIMAFYRYAGDDILVGYNVN
;
A
#
# COMPACT_ATOMS: atom_id res chain seq x y z
N MET A 1 7.39 32.29 20.29
CA MET A 1 6.69 32.04 19.01
C MET A 1 7.07 30.65 18.50
N ARG A 2 6.13 29.71 18.43
CA ARG A 2 6.39 28.41 17.77
C ARG A 2 6.31 28.64 16.25
N LYS A 3 7.41 28.37 15.53
CA LYS A 3 7.40 28.34 14.06
C LYS A 3 6.44 27.23 13.63
N GLN A 4 5.38 27.59 12.93
CA GLN A 4 4.43 26.66 12.34
C GLN A 4 4.97 26.28 10.97
N TYR A 5 5.56 25.08 10.85
CA TYR A 5 5.98 24.56 9.56
C TYR A 5 4.76 24.03 8.80
N PRO A 6 4.71 24.16 7.46
CA PRO A 6 3.63 23.59 6.67
C PRO A 6 3.53 22.08 6.91
N ASN A 7 2.31 21.57 7.00
CA ASN A 7 2.07 20.14 7.15
C ASN A 7 2.64 19.41 5.92
N PRO A 8 3.65 18.53 6.05
CA PRO A 8 4.25 17.85 4.92
C PRO A 8 3.28 16.87 4.23
N ARG A 9 2.12 16.59 4.83
CA ARG A 9 1.11 15.67 4.31
C ARG A 9 -0.27 16.36 4.27
N PRO A 10 -0.55 17.20 3.25
CA PRO A 10 -1.79 17.97 3.17
C PRO A 10 -3.05 17.09 3.05
N TYR A 11 -2.89 15.84 2.59
CA TYR A 11 -3.98 14.88 2.40
C TYR A 11 -4.05 13.81 3.51
N LYS A 12 -3.35 14.01 4.63
CA LYS A 12 -3.40 13.07 5.75
C LYS A 12 -4.80 13.08 6.37
N GLY A 13 -5.40 11.89 6.46
CA GLY A 13 -6.68 11.69 7.15
C GLY A 13 -6.61 11.95 8.66
N LYS A 14 -7.76 11.91 9.34
CA LYS A 14 -7.82 12.03 10.80
C LYS A 14 -7.49 10.69 11.44
N SER A 15 -6.58 10.69 12.41
CA SER A 15 -6.40 9.53 13.29
C SER A 15 -7.68 9.32 14.11
N MET A 16 -8.12 8.07 14.19
CA MET A 16 -9.27 7.68 15.02
C MET A 16 -8.78 7.04 16.32
N ILE A 17 -9.55 7.21 17.39
CA ILE A 17 -9.28 6.58 18.69
C ILE A 17 -10.00 5.23 18.80
N ASP A 18 -11.15 5.08 18.13
CA ASP A 18 -11.91 3.83 18.09
C ASP A 18 -11.57 2.98 16.88
N PHE A 19 -11.66 1.66 17.05
CA PHE A 19 -11.43 0.72 15.96
C PHE A 19 -12.71 0.50 15.14
N PRO A 20 -12.67 0.64 13.81
CA PRO A 20 -13.87 0.57 12.96
C PRO A 20 -14.42 -0.86 12.85
N ASN A 21 -15.75 -0.98 12.72
CA ASN A 21 -16.41 -2.27 12.47
C ASN A 21 -16.18 -2.79 11.04
N THR A 22 -16.00 -1.90 10.06
CA THR A 22 -15.71 -2.24 8.67
C THR A 22 -14.49 -1.46 8.20
N TYR A 23 -13.50 -2.16 7.68
CA TYR A 23 -12.22 -1.59 7.30
C TYR A 23 -11.48 -2.47 6.31
N VAL A 24 -10.51 -1.86 5.63
CA VAL A 24 -9.56 -2.54 4.76
C VAL A 24 -8.17 -2.45 5.38
N LEU A 25 -7.64 -3.60 5.81
CA LEU A 25 -6.24 -3.73 6.17
C LEU A 25 -5.41 -3.75 4.89
N ALA A 26 -4.39 -2.91 4.78
CA ALA A 26 -3.51 -2.84 3.61
C ALA A 26 -2.03 -2.92 3.98
N ASP A 27 -1.25 -3.54 3.12
CA ASP A 27 0.20 -3.65 3.20
C ASP A 27 0.82 -3.58 1.80
N ILE A 28 2.07 -3.14 1.71
CA ILE A 28 2.78 -2.99 0.43
C ILE A 28 4.21 -3.51 0.54
N GLU A 29 4.68 -4.10 -0.55
CA GLU A 29 6.09 -4.39 -0.75
C GLU A 29 6.70 -3.39 -1.73
N THR A 30 7.97 -3.03 -1.50
CA THR A 30 8.62 -1.94 -2.25
C THR A 30 10.07 -2.28 -2.61
N THR A 31 10.62 -1.57 -3.58
CA THR A 31 12.05 -1.66 -3.94
C THR A 31 12.95 -0.89 -2.96
N GLY A 32 12.52 -0.68 -1.71
CA GLY A 32 13.25 0.03 -0.66
C GLY A 32 12.40 1.08 0.07
N LEU A 33 13.00 1.73 1.07
CA LEU A 33 12.25 2.49 2.09
C LEU A 33 11.90 3.95 1.70
N SER A 34 12.30 4.44 0.52
CA SER A 34 12.13 5.84 0.13
C SER A 34 10.92 6.03 -0.80
N ALA A 35 9.83 6.61 -0.29
CA ALA A 35 8.61 6.84 -1.07
C ALA A 35 8.82 7.70 -2.34
N GLY A 36 9.85 8.55 -2.36
CA GLY A 36 10.14 9.42 -3.52
C GLY A 36 11.00 8.77 -4.61
N SER A 37 11.62 7.62 -4.33
CA SER A 37 12.60 7.01 -5.25
C SER A 37 12.46 5.50 -5.43
N CYS A 38 11.77 4.82 -4.53
CA CYS A 38 11.48 3.39 -4.60
C CYS A 38 10.08 3.17 -5.18
N ALA A 39 9.90 2.04 -5.87
CA ALA A 39 8.63 1.65 -6.45
C ALA A 39 7.89 0.65 -5.56
N ILE A 40 6.56 0.67 -5.60
CA ILE A 40 5.73 -0.40 -5.07
C ILE A 40 5.81 -1.58 -6.03
N ILE A 41 5.96 -2.79 -5.50
CA ILE A 41 6.03 -4.06 -6.25
C ILE A 41 4.94 -5.06 -5.85
N GLU A 42 4.22 -4.81 -4.76
CA GLU A 42 3.01 -5.53 -4.37
C GLU A 42 2.06 -4.59 -3.62
N ILE A 43 0.75 -4.78 -3.82
CA ILE A 43 -0.30 -4.21 -2.97
C ILE A 43 -1.18 -5.36 -2.52
N SER A 44 -1.30 -5.55 -1.20
CA SER A 44 -2.13 -6.59 -0.60
C SER A 44 -3.09 -5.98 0.41
N ALA A 45 -4.33 -6.47 0.43
CA ALA A 45 -5.38 -5.94 1.27
C ALA A 45 -6.45 -6.97 1.67
N ILE A 46 -7.03 -6.79 2.85
CA ILE A 46 -8.08 -7.65 3.39
C ILE A 46 -9.21 -6.79 3.94
N ARG A 47 -10.43 -7.06 3.50
CA ARG A 47 -11.64 -6.38 4.00
C ARG A 47 -12.21 -7.16 5.17
N TYR A 48 -12.47 -6.45 6.26
CA TYR A 48 -13.15 -6.98 7.43
C TYR A 48 -14.48 -6.27 7.63
N ALA A 49 -15.49 -7.02 8.06
CA ALA A 49 -16.74 -6.49 8.57
C ALA A 49 -17.14 -7.26 9.84
N ASN A 50 -17.40 -6.54 10.93
CA ASN A 50 -17.77 -7.08 12.24
C ASN A 50 -16.77 -8.14 12.74
N GLY A 51 -15.47 -7.89 12.55
CA GLY A 51 -14.40 -8.80 12.96
C GLY A 51 -14.20 -10.03 12.06
N ILE A 52 -14.96 -10.16 10.97
CA ILE A 52 -14.88 -11.29 10.03
C ILE A 52 -14.21 -10.84 8.74
N LYS A 53 -13.25 -11.62 8.23
CA LYS A 53 -12.70 -11.42 6.88
C LYS A 53 -13.79 -11.70 5.86
N VAL A 54 -14.15 -10.70 5.07
CA VAL A 54 -15.20 -10.83 4.04
C VAL A 54 -14.66 -10.85 2.62
N ASP A 55 -13.48 -10.27 2.38
CA ASP A 55 -12.85 -10.25 1.06
C ASP A 55 -11.33 -10.05 1.15
N SER A 56 -10.61 -10.30 0.06
CA SER A 56 -9.19 -9.97 -0.07
C SER A 56 -8.80 -9.58 -1.49
N PHE A 57 -7.83 -8.69 -1.58
CA PHE A 57 -7.22 -8.20 -2.81
C PHE A 57 -5.70 -8.37 -2.72
N SER A 58 -5.08 -8.80 -3.81
CA SER A 58 -3.62 -8.78 -3.94
C SER A 58 -3.25 -8.60 -5.40
N THR A 59 -2.22 -7.80 -5.64
CA THR A 59 -1.67 -7.61 -6.98
C THR A 59 -0.17 -7.32 -6.91
N LEU A 60 0.58 -7.95 -7.80
CA LEU A 60 1.95 -7.53 -8.07
C LEU A 60 1.94 -6.26 -8.92
N VAL A 61 3.02 -5.49 -8.85
CA VAL A 61 3.19 -4.25 -9.60
C VAL A 61 4.48 -4.31 -10.36
N LYS A 62 4.43 -4.06 -11.68
CA LYS A 62 5.63 -3.94 -12.51
C LYS A 62 6.35 -2.62 -12.22
N PRO A 63 7.56 -2.65 -11.63
CA PRO A 63 8.37 -1.45 -11.44
C PRO A 63 8.98 -0.99 -12.77
N SER A 64 9.38 0.27 -12.84
CA SER A 64 10.10 0.81 -14.01
C SER A 64 11.58 0.44 -14.05
N ARG A 65 12.11 -0.12 -12.96
CA ARG A 65 13.51 -0.53 -12.77
C ARG A 65 13.56 -1.96 -12.26
N LYS A 66 14.70 -2.63 -12.46
CA LYS A 66 14.91 -3.99 -11.95
C LYS A 66 14.83 -4.04 -10.43
N ILE A 67 14.35 -5.17 -9.92
CA ILE A 67 14.32 -5.47 -8.49
C ILE A 67 15.70 -5.98 -8.07
N ASP A 68 16.34 -5.25 -7.14
CA ASP A 68 17.65 -5.64 -6.63
C ASP A 68 17.58 -6.97 -5.86
N ARG A 69 18.64 -7.77 -5.92
CA ARG A 69 18.69 -9.09 -5.25
C ARG A 69 18.41 -9.03 -3.75
N PHE A 70 18.79 -7.94 -3.09
CA PHE A 70 18.47 -7.73 -1.67
C PHE A 70 16.95 -7.64 -1.45
N ILE A 71 16.25 -6.88 -2.29
CA ILE A 71 14.78 -6.74 -2.23
C ILE A 71 14.12 -8.08 -2.58
N THR A 72 14.60 -8.79 -3.60
CA THR A 72 14.11 -10.14 -3.90
C THR A 72 14.34 -11.09 -2.72
N GLY A 73 15.48 -11.03 -2.04
CA GLY A 73 15.75 -11.85 -0.85
C GLY A 73 14.84 -11.51 0.34
N LEU A 74 14.43 -10.25 0.47
CA LEU A 74 13.55 -9.78 1.55
C LEU A 74 12.08 -10.11 1.29
N THR A 75 11.61 -9.88 0.06
CA THR A 75 10.18 -9.93 -0.32
C THR A 75 9.79 -11.22 -1.04
N GLY A 76 10.76 -11.94 -1.60
CA GLY A 76 10.51 -13.08 -2.49
C GLY A 76 10.11 -12.71 -3.92
N ILE A 77 9.89 -11.42 -4.23
CA ILE A 77 9.42 -10.97 -5.54
C ILE A 77 10.59 -10.83 -6.52
N THR A 78 10.48 -11.45 -7.69
CA THR A 78 11.50 -11.42 -8.75
C THR A 78 11.06 -10.57 -9.95
N ASP A 79 12.04 -10.11 -10.74
CA ASP A 79 11.76 -9.43 -12.03
C ASP A 79 10.89 -10.28 -12.97
N SER A 80 11.01 -11.61 -12.92
CA SER A 80 10.22 -12.52 -13.77
C SER A 80 8.75 -12.60 -13.36
N MET A 81 8.45 -12.47 -12.07
CA MET A 81 7.07 -12.48 -11.56
C MET A 81 6.29 -11.23 -12.01
N VAL A 82 6.99 -10.12 -12.23
CA VAL A 82 6.38 -8.82 -12.54
C VAL A 82 6.54 -8.39 -14.01
N ALA A 83 7.12 -9.25 -14.85
CA ALA A 83 7.49 -8.89 -16.23
C ALA A 83 6.28 -8.48 -17.09
N ASP A 84 5.15 -9.16 -16.93
CA ASP A 84 3.94 -9.00 -17.77
C ASP A 84 2.71 -8.58 -16.96
N ILE A 85 2.93 -8.05 -15.75
CA ILE A 85 1.88 -7.60 -14.83
C ILE A 85 1.66 -6.07 -14.99
N PRO A 86 0.47 -5.54 -14.64
CA PRO A 86 0.22 -4.10 -14.68
C PRO A 86 1.23 -3.25 -13.91
N GLY A 87 1.42 -2.02 -14.40
CA GLY A 87 2.19 -1.00 -13.71
C GLY A 87 1.39 -0.28 -12.62
N ILE A 88 2.08 0.58 -11.86
CA ILE A 88 1.54 1.20 -10.64
C ILE A 88 0.21 1.94 -10.83
N ALA A 89 0.01 2.65 -11.94
CA ALA A 89 -1.20 3.43 -12.17
C ALA A 89 -2.46 2.54 -12.22
N GLU A 90 -2.37 1.40 -12.90
CA GLU A 90 -3.48 0.46 -13.00
C GLU A 90 -3.71 -0.28 -11.68
N SER A 91 -2.63 -0.75 -11.05
CA SER A 91 -2.71 -1.48 -9.78
C SER A 91 -3.27 -0.62 -8.64
N ILE A 92 -2.86 0.66 -8.53
CA ILE A 92 -3.45 1.60 -7.57
C ILE A 92 -4.92 1.84 -7.86
N MET A 93 -5.31 1.99 -9.13
CA MET A 93 -6.72 2.19 -9.47
C MET A 93 -7.57 0.95 -9.15
N ALA A 94 -7.02 -0.25 -9.31
CA ALA A 94 -7.68 -1.49 -8.90
C ALA A 94 -7.83 -1.55 -7.37
N PHE A 95 -6.76 -1.24 -6.61
CA PHE A 95 -6.82 -1.15 -5.16
C PHE A 95 -7.81 -0.09 -4.68
N TYR A 96 -7.82 1.09 -5.31
CA TYR A 96 -8.75 2.18 -4.98
C TYR A 96 -10.21 1.75 -5.15
N ARG A 97 -10.53 1.08 -6.27
CA ARG A 97 -11.87 0.50 -6.48
C ARG A 97 -12.20 -0.58 -5.46
N TYR A 98 -11.23 -1.41 -5.10
CA TYR A 98 -11.41 -2.44 -4.08
C TYR A 98 -11.64 -1.83 -2.69
N ALA A 99 -10.89 -0.79 -2.30
CA ALA A 99 -11.01 -0.15 -1.00
C ALA A 99 -12.31 0.66 -0.88
N GLY A 100 -12.66 1.42 -1.92
CA GLY A 100 -13.84 2.30 -1.91
C GLY A 100 -13.73 3.34 -0.80
N ASP A 101 -14.84 3.54 -0.07
CA ASP A 101 -14.94 4.49 1.04
C ASP A 101 -14.60 3.89 2.42
N ASP A 102 -14.12 2.64 2.47
CA ASP A 102 -13.74 2.00 3.72
C ASP A 102 -12.52 2.67 4.36
N ILE A 103 -12.47 2.61 5.69
CA ILE A 103 -11.33 3.08 6.46
C ILE A 103 -10.13 2.16 6.18
N LEU A 104 -9.02 2.76 5.73
CA LEU A 104 -7.75 2.06 5.58
C LEU A 104 -7.05 1.91 6.93
N VAL A 105 -6.63 0.69 7.22
CA VAL A 105 -5.84 0.33 8.40
C VAL A 105 -4.54 -0.29 7.93
N GLY A 106 -3.45 0.01 8.61
CA GLY A 106 -2.17 -0.64 8.37
C GLY A 106 -1.13 -0.22 9.40
N TYR A 107 0.01 -0.91 9.40
CA TYR A 107 1.12 -0.55 10.26
C TYR A 107 2.01 0.47 9.54
N ASN A 108 2.37 1.56 10.22
CA ASN A 108 3.20 2.64 9.66
C ASN A 108 2.64 3.35 8.40
N VAL A 109 1.31 3.45 8.29
CA VAL A 109 0.59 4.09 7.16
C VAL A 109 0.47 5.62 7.25
N ASN A 110 1.43 6.29 7.90
CA ASN A 110 1.32 7.70 8.30
C ASN A 110 2.16 8.64 7.45
#